data_AF-S2KF95-F1
#
_entry.id   AF-S2KF95-F1
#
_cell.length_a   1.000
_cell.length_b   1.000
_cell.length_c   1.000
_cell.angle_alpha   90.00
_cell.angle_beta   90.00
_cell.angle_gamma   90.00
#
_symmetry.space_group_name_H-M   'P 1'
#
loop_
_entity.id
_entity.type
_entity.pdbx_description
1 polymer ?
#
loop_
_entity_poly.entity_id
_entity_poly.type
_entity_poly.pdbx_seq_one_letter_code
_entity_poly.pdbx_strand_id
1 'polypeptide(L)'
;MISIIQELDIEAISRSQAIVELLQLDLLLHERKIANGLAELVKKLPRVPIEEDVNEPGLITRFVDPFLCGLFDDPEEGVFIRRTNDITVEARKNETLWTRHPDLTVTGLKGVKWSTSHGYGEVRPVCYEANNFLLSNDLIRVAIFYKNALDAQNLEGILGLQIIGRSVTFYLLVLPSKGLYVIYELRTLQIPNNLCDLRKLLMGIPLCLLVLDVFHRLCVGSVNPFQPSRHRPTVPESNFDGIFSTSQDRRRSCHLKKYN
;
A
#
# COMPACT_ATOMS: atom_id res chain seq x y z
N MET A 1 -12.26 -21.53 -0.55
CA MET A 1 -12.15 -20.31 -1.38
C MET A 1 -12.30 -20.60 -2.88
N ILE A 2 -11.47 -21.46 -3.48
CA ILE A 2 -11.49 -21.71 -4.95
C ILE A 2 -12.86 -22.16 -5.47
N SER A 3 -13.48 -23.17 -4.85
CA SER A 3 -14.80 -23.68 -5.25
C SER A 3 -15.88 -22.60 -5.24
N ILE A 4 -15.95 -21.81 -4.17
CA ILE A 4 -16.93 -20.72 -4.01
C ILE A 4 -16.79 -19.69 -5.15
N ILE A 5 -15.56 -19.30 -5.50
CA ILE A 5 -15.33 -18.34 -6.59
C ILE A 5 -15.67 -18.96 -7.96
N GLN A 6 -15.44 -20.26 -8.15
CA GLN A 6 -15.84 -20.96 -9.37
C GLN A 6 -17.36 -21.04 -9.52
N GLU A 7 -18.07 -21.38 -8.44
CA GLU A 7 -19.53 -21.43 -8.41
C GLU A 7 -20.17 -20.05 -8.63
N LEU A 8 -19.57 -18.99 -8.08
CA LEU A 8 -19.99 -17.62 -8.33
C LEU A 8 -19.80 -17.22 -9.80
N ASP A 9 -18.71 -17.65 -10.42
CA ASP A 9 -18.38 -17.33 -11.82
C ASP A 9 -19.34 -17.99 -12.82
N ILE A 10 -19.74 -19.25 -12.56
CA ILE A 10 -20.76 -19.95 -13.38
C ILE A 10 -22.19 -19.61 -12.98
N GLU A 11 -22.37 -18.66 -12.06
CA GLU A 11 -23.66 -18.21 -11.53
C GLU A 11 -24.47 -19.30 -10.81
N ALA A 12 -23.82 -20.35 -10.31
CA ALA A 12 -24.45 -21.38 -9.50
C ALA A 12 -24.87 -20.86 -8.12
N ILE A 13 -24.16 -19.85 -7.61
CA ILE A 13 -24.48 -19.16 -6.35
C ILE A 13 -24.56 -17.65 -6.55
N SER A 14 -25.37 -17.00 -5.71
CA SER A 14 -25.48 -15.53 -5.70
C SER A 14 -24.27 -14.87 -5.03
N ARG A 15 -24.08 -13.55 -5.26
CA ARG A 15 -23.03 -12.76 -4.57
C ARG A 15 -23.17 -12.82 -3.05
N SER A 16 -24.39 -12.70 -2.54
CA SER A 16 -24.68 -12.75 -1.11
C SER A 16 -24.31 -14.11 -0.52
N GLN A 17 -24.64 -15.19 -1.23
CA GLN A 17 -24.29 -16.55 -0.82
C GLN A 17 -22.77 -16.75 -0.81
N ALA A 18 -22.08 -16.34 -1.88
CA ALA A 18 -20.62 -16.44 -1.96
C ALA A 18 -19.92 -15.68 -0.81
N ILE A 19 -20.41 -14.50 -0.44
CA ILE A 19 -19.87 -13.73 0.70
C ILE A 19 -20.04 -14.50 2.02
N VAL A 20 -21.24 -15.04 2.28
CA VAL A 20 -21.50 -15.80 3.51
C VAL A 20 -20.59 -17.02 3.58
N GLU A 21 -20.49 -17.78 2.49
CA GLU A 21 -19.65 -18.98 2.43
C GLU A 21 -18.17 -18.65 2.62
N LEU A 22 -17.66 -17.56 2.00
CA LEU A 22 -16.27 -17.13 2.18
C LEU A 22 -15.93 -16.82 3.65
N LEU A 23 -16.82 -16.11 4.35
CA LEU A 23 -16.59 -15.68 5.73
C LEU A 23 -16.75 -16.80 6.76
N GLN A 24 -17.50 -17.85 6.41
CA GLN A 24 -17.71 -19.03 7.25
C GLN A 24 -16.62 -20.10 7.14
N LEU A 25 -15.68 -19.95 6.19
CA LEU A 25 -14.55 -20.87 6.08
C LEU A 25 -13.73 -20.89 7.37
N ASP A 26 -13.33 -22.10 7.78
CA ASP A 26 -12.34 -22.28 8.83
C ASP A 26 -10.94 -22.05 8.24
N LEU A 27 -10.35 -20.90 8.55
CA LEU A 27 -9.12 -20.38 7.95
C LEU A 27 -8.21 -19.82 9.04
N LEU A 28 -6.89 -19.94 8.80
CA LEU A 28 -5.89 -19.26 9.63
C LEU A 28 -6.02 -17.73 9.48
N LEU A 29 -5.42 -16.99 10.42
CA LEU A 29 -5.57 -15.53 10.52
C LEU A 29 -5.32 -14.79 9.19
N HIS A 30 -4.19 -15.04 8.51
CA HIS A 30 -3.86 -14.35 7.26
C HIS A 30 -4.76 -14.81 6.09
N GLU A 31 -5.13 -16.09 6.05
CA GLU A 31 -6.07 -16.60 5.04
C GLU A 31 -7.46 -15.99 5.22
N ARG A 32 -7.88 -15.75 6.48
CA ARG A 32 -9.12 -15.06 6.81
C ARG A 32 -9.10 -13.60 6.34
N LYS A 33 -7.99 -12.87 6.48
CA LYS A 33 -7.83 -11.52 5.90
C LYS A 33 -7.98 -11.54 4.37
N ILE A 34 -7.42 -12.55 3.70
CA ILE A 34 -7.60 -12.72 2.25
C ILE A 34 -9.07 -13.00 1.90
N ALA A 35 -9.76 -13.86 2.66
CA ALA A 35 -11.18 -14.14 2.46
C ALA A 35 -12.04 -12.87 2.64
N ASN A 36 -11.70 -12.02 3.62
CA ASN A 36 -12.36 -10.71 3.80
C ASN A 36 -12.15 -9.80 2.57
N GLY A 37 -10.92 -9.69 2.07
CA GLY A 37 -10.63 -8.93 0.85
C GLY A 37 -11.37 -9.45 -0.38
N LEU A 38 -11.47 -10.78 -0.52
CA LEU A 38 -12.28 -11.41 -1.57
C LEU A 38 -13.76 -11.10 -1.41
N ALA A 39 -14.31 -11.19 -0.20
CA ALA A 39 -15.73 -10.90 0.05
C ALA A 39 -16.08 -9.44 -0.30
N GLU A 40 -15.22 -8.48 0.06
CA GLU A 40 -15.42 -7.07 -0.29
C GLU A 40 -15.28 -6.81 -1.80
N LEU A 41 -14.36 -7.50 -2.50
CA LEU A 41 -14.31 -7.47 -3.96
C LEU A 41 -15.56 -8.11 -4.59
N VAL A 42 -16.03 -9.25 -4.09
CA VAL A 42 -17.29 -9.89 -4.51
C VAL A 42 -18.46 -8.96 -4.30
N LYS A 43 -18.43 -8.06 -3.31
CA LYS A 43 -19.46 -7.06 -3.09
C LYS A 43 -19.37 -5.89 -4.07
N LYS A 44 -18.17 -5.44 -4.44
CA LYS A 44 -17.96 -4.17 -5.15
C LYS A 44 -17.72 -4.28 -6.65
N LEU A 45 -17.09 -5.35 -7.12
CA LEU A 45 -16.67 -5.49 -8.51
C LEU A 45 -17.85 -5.73 -9.46
N PRO A 46 -17.80 -5.19 -10.70
CA PRO A 46 -18.78 -5.53 -11.72
C PRO A 46 -18.62 -6.99 -12.17
N ARG A 47 -19.67 -7.56 -12.79
CA ARG A 47 -19.59 -8.91 -13.37
C ARG A 47 -18.70 -8.94 -14.62
N VAL A 48 -18.79 -7.89 -15.42
CA VAL A 48 -18.02 -7.71 -16.66
C VAL A 48 -17.06 -6.52 -16.51
N PRO A 49 -15.95 -6.47 -17.28
CA PRO A 49 -15.07 -5.31 -17.28
C PRO A 49 -15.82 -4.01 -17.65
N ILE A 50 -15.42 -2.91 -17.03
CA ILE A 50 -15.81 -1.55 -17.45
C ILE A 50 -14.77 -1.11 -18.49
N GLU A 51 -15.23 -0.64 -19.66
CA GLU A 51 -14.35 -0.23 -20.76
C GLU A 51 -13.73 1.14 -20.53
N GLU A 52 -14.45 2.02 -19.85
CA GLU A 52 -13.98 3.38 -19.56
C GLU A 52 -12.79 3.38 -18.59
N ASP A 53 -11.87 4.31 -18.84
CA ASP A 53 -10.76 4.58 -17.94
C ASP A 53 -11.28 5.03 -16.58
N VAL A 54 -10.80 4.34 -15.54
CA VAL A 54 -11.18 4.64 -14.17
C VAL A 54 -10.27 5.75 -13.65
N ASN A 55 -10.88 6.88 -13.28
CA ASN A 55 -10.17 7.97 -12.60
C ASN A 55 -9.72 7.54 -11.19
N GLU A 56 -8.87 8.34 -10.54
CA GLU A 56 -8.27 7.99 -9.26
C GLU A 56 -9.30 7.71 -8.14
N PRO A 57 -10.37 8.53 -7.94
CA PRO A 57 -11.37 8.22 -6.92
C PRO A 57 -12.16 6.94 -7.21
N GLY A 58 -12.48 6.68 -8.49
CA GLY A 58 -13.15 5.45 -8.90
C GLY A 58 -12.27 4.23 -8.66
N LEU A 59 -10.96 4.36 -8.93
CA LEU A 59 -9.99 3.29 -8.75
C LEU A 59 -9.88 2.93 -7.27
N ILE A 60 -9.73 3.95 -6.42
CA ILE A 60 -9.60 3.78 -4.98
C ILE A 60 -10.84 3.10 -4.41
N THR A 61 -12.02 3.68 -4.63
CA THR A 61 -13.25 3.26 -3.95
C THR A 61 -13.84 1.93 -4.44
N ARG A 62 -13.55 1.55 -5.70
CA ARG A 62 -14.14 0.35 -6.33
C ARG A 62 -13.23 -0.87 -6.26
N PHE A 63 -11.92 -0.68 -6.33
CA PHE A 63 -10.95 -1.77 -6.49
C PHE A 63 -9.97 -1.84 -5.32
N VAL A 64 -9.30 -0.73 -5.03
CA VAL A 64 -8.19 -0.68 -4.05
C VAL A 64 -8.70 -0.83 -2.62
N ASP A 65 -9.59 0.07 -2.16
CA ASP A 65 -10.09 0.07 -0.79
C ASP A 65 -10.74 -1.26 -0.39
N PRO A 66 -11.69 -1.83 -1.18
CA PRO A 66 -12.34 -3.07 -0.78
C PRO A 66 -11.35 -4.21 -0.54
N PHE A 67 -10.32 -4.30 -1.37
CA PHE A 67 -9.30 -5.32 -1.23
C PHE A 67 -8.37 -5.03 -0.04
N LEU A 68 -7.77 -3.83 0.00
CA LEU A 68 -6.77 -3.52 1.01
C LEU A 68 -7.35 -3.44 2.43
N CYS A 69 -8.58 -2.90 2.60
CA CYS A 69 -9.27 -2.92 3.89
C CYS A 69 -9.47 -4.36 4.37
N GLY A 70 -9.89 -5.29 3.50
CA GLY A 70 -10.01 -6.69 3.88
C GLY A 70 -8.68 -7.32 4.34
N LEU A 71 -7.55 -6.89 3.75
CA LEU A 71 -6.23 -7.39 4.09
C LEU A 71 -5.68 -6.80 5.40
N PHE A 72 -5.79 -5.49 5.59
CA PHE A 72 -5.04 -4.76 6.62
C PHE A 72 -5.88 -4.11 7.71
N ASP A 73 -7.20 -3.96 7.52
CA ASP A 73 -8.04 -3.48 8.61
C ASP A 73 -8.13 -4.56 9.69
N ASP A 74 -7.98 -4.12 10.93
CA ASP A 74 -8.23 -4.90 12.12
C ASP A 74 -8.88 -4.01 13.17
N PRO A 75 -10.21 -3.82 13.11
CA PRO A 75 -10.90 -2.96 14.06
C PRO A 75 -10.76 -3.41 15.51
N GLU A 76 -10.58 -4.71 15.75
CA GLU A 76 -10.38 -5.28 17.10
C GLU A 76 -9.02 -4.86 17.66
N GLU A 77 -7.98 -4.87 16.83
CA GLU A 77 -6.64 -4.36 17.17
C GLU A 77 -6.49 -2.85 16.91
N GLY A 78 -7.56 -2.17 16.52
CA GLY A 78 -7.59 -0.74 16.24
C GLY A 78 -6.77 -0.30 15.02
N VAL A 79 -6.50 -1.18 14.06
CA VAL A 79 -5.75 -0.89 12.83
C VAL A 79 -6.71 -0.61 11.67
N PHE A 80 -6.49 0.49 10.96
CA PHE A 80 -7.36 0.91 9.86
C PHE A 80 -6.55 1.46 8.67
N ILE A 81 -6.95 1.09 7.47
CA ILE A 81 -6.67 1.80 6.25
C ILE A 81 -7.52 3.06 6.19
N ARG A 82 -6.87 4.16 5.85
CA ARG A 82 -7.48 5.47 5.75
C ARG A 82 -7.03 6.13 4.45
N ARG A 83 -7.98 6.77 3.80
CA ARG A 83 -7.71 7.80 2.80
C ARG A 83 -7.40 9.09 3.55
N THR A 84 -6.31 9.74 3.19
CA THR A 84 -5.89 10.95 3.91
C THR A 84 -5.61 12.08 2.94
N ASN A 85 -6.42 13.13 3.00
CA ASN A 85 -6.01 14.48 2.56
C ASN A 85 -5.41 15.27 3.73
N ASP A 86 -5.15 14.59 4.84
CA ASP A 86 -4.75 15.18 6.11
C ASP A 86 -3.25 15.02 6.36
N ILE A 87 -2.70 15.95 7.14
CA ILE A 87 -1.33 15.91 7.63
C ILE A 87 -1.09 14.60 8.40
N THR A 88 -0.01 13.89 8.05
CA THR A 88 0.37 12.63 8.69
C THR A 88 0.66 12.82 10.19
N VAL A 89 0.61 11.73 10.97
CA VAL A 89 0.83 11.79 12.43
C VAL A 89 2.21 12.37 12.78
N GLU A 90 3.19 12.15 11.91
CA GLU A 90 4.57 12.61 12.03
C GLU A 90 4.70 14.06 11.61
N ALA A 91 4.06 14.46 10.51
CA ALA A 91 4.11 15.83 10.00
C ALA A 91 3.43 16.83 10.95
N ARG A 92 2.46 16.41 11.76
CA ARG A 92 1.90 17.26 12.84
C ARG A 92 2.94 17.65 13.89
N LYS A 93 4.06 16.92 13.98
CA LYS A 93 5.17 17.22 14.90
C LYS A 93 6.30 18.01 14.23
N ASN A 94 6.21 18.28 12.92
CA ASN A 94 7.31 18.90 12.16
C ASN A 94 6.76 19.87 11.08
N GLU A 95 6.98 21.17 11.27
CA GLU A 95 6.39 22.27 10.47
C GLU A 95 6.73 22.26 8.97
N THR A 96 7.78 21.55 8.57
CA THR A 96 8.28 21.51 7.18
C THR A 96 7.59 20.48 6.28
N LEU A 97 6.76 19.59 6.83
CA LEU A 97 6.10 18.49 6.09
C LEU A 97 4.61 18.74 5.78
N TRP A 98 4.13 19.98 5.92
CA TRP A 98 2.70 20.30 5.93
C TRP A 98 2.01 20.26 4.55
N THR A 99 2.77 20.24 3.46
CA THR A 99 2.24 20.44 2.10
C THR A 99 1.96 19.15 1.32
N ARG A 100 2.34 17.97 1.83
CA ARG A 100 2.15 16.70 1.13
C ARG A 100 1.46 15.67 2.01
N HIS A 101 0.51 14.95 1.40
CA HIS A 101 -0.27 13.90 2.05
C HIS A 101 -0.19 12.63 1.21
N PRO A 102 -0.01 11.47 1.84
CA PRO A 102 -0.13 10.19 1.16
C PRO A 102 -1.61 9.93 0.85
N ASP A 103 -1.89 9.33 -0.31
CA ASP A 103 -3.28 9.02 -0.72
C ASP A 103 -3.92 8.00 0.25
N LEU A 104 -3.10 7.07 0.75
CA LEU A 104 -3.50 6.00 1.67
C LEU A 104 -2.52 5.89 2.85
N THR A 105 -3.06 5.60 4.04
CA THR A 105 -2.27 5.30 5.24
C THR A 105 -2.88 4.12 6.00
N VAL A 106 -2.06 3.22 6.53
CA VAL A 106 -2.45 2.20 7.51
C VAL A 106 -2.09 2.72 8.90
N THR A 107 -3.06 3.00 9.77
CA THR A 107 -2.80 3.57 11.10
C THR A 107 -3.48 2.82 12.23
N GLY A 108 -2.79 2.71 13.36
CA GLY A 108 -3.32 2.20 14.62
C GLY A 108 -3.93 3.31 15.50
N LEU A 109 -5.05 2.99 16.15
CA LEU A 109 -5.67 3.78 17.19
C LEU A 109 -5.05 3.53 18.56
N LYS A 110 -5.02 4.58 19.39
CA LYS A 110 -4.79 4.48 20.83
C LYS A 110 -5.89 5.26 21.54
N GLY A 111 -6.91 4.55 22.02
CA GLY A 111 -8.15 5.16 22.46
C GLY A 111 -8.85 5.87 21.30
N VAL A 112 -9.12 7.17 21.46
CA VAL A 112 -9.85 7.98 20.46
C VAL A 112 -8.95 8.72 19.46
N LYS A 113 -7.63 8.47 19.47
CA LYS A 113 -6.67 9.18 18.62
C LYS A 113 -5.86 8.22 17.76
N TRP A 114 -5.61 8.64 16.51
CA TRP A 114 -4.60 8.03 15.65
C TRP A 114 -3.22 8.17 16.30
N SER A 115 -2.47 7.06 16.37
CA SER A 115 -1.25 7.00 17.18
C SER A 115 -0.01 6.57 16.40
N THR A 116 -0.15 5.55 15.56
CA THR A 116 0.97 4.84 14.95
C THR A 116 0.64 4.62 13.48
N SER A 117 1.60 4.85 12.59
CA SER A 117 1.46 4.71 11.15
C SER A 117 2.27 3.49 10.73
N HIS A 118 1.60 2.45 10.26
CA HIS A 118 2.21 1.17 9.90
C HIS A 118 2.51 1.09 8.39
N GLY A 119 1.92 1.98 7.58
CA GLY A 119 2.22 2.04 6.17
C GLY A 119 1.60 3.21 5.44
N TYR A 120 2.11 3.50 4.24
CA TYR A 120 1.58 4.54 3.35
C TYR A 120 1.56 4.10 1.90
N GLY A 121 0.65 4.69 1.13
CA GLY A 121 0.61 4.49 -0.31
C GLY A 121 0.20 5.70 -1.13
N GLU A 122 0.60 5.65 -2.40
CA GLU A 122 0.17 6.57 -3.46
C GLU A 122 -0.56 5.76 -4.53
N VAL A 123 -1.59 6.38 -5.11
CA VAL A 123 -2.46 5.77 -6.11
C VAL A 123 -2.47 6.64 -7.35
N ARG A 124 -2.23 6.02 -8.51
CA ARG A 124 -2.32 6.69 -9.80
C ARG A 124 -3.14 5.87 -10.78
N PRO A 125 -3.98 6.51 -11.61
CA PRO A 125 -4.64 5.85 -12.72
C PRO A 125 -3.64 5.25 -13.72
N VAL A 126 -4.09 4.24 -14.49
CA VAL A 126 -3.25 3.54 -15.47
C VAL A 126 -2.70 4.45 -16.57
N CYS A 127 -3.39 5.55 -16.90
CA CYS A 127 -2.93 6.52 -17.89
C CYS A 127 -1.58 7.19 -17.52
N TYR A 128 -1.17 7.11 -16.26
CA TYR A 128 0.12 7.60 -15.78
C TYR A 128 1.22 6.53 -15.73
N GLU A 129 0.94 5.27 -16.11
CA GLU A 129 1.91 4.16 -16.06
C GLU A 129 3.19 4.47 -16.85
N ALA A 130 3.06 5.12 -18.01
CA ALA A 130 4.22 5.50 -18.79
C ALA A 130 5.00 6.67 -18.17
N ASN A 131 4.41 7.45 -17.26
CA ASN A 131 5.01 8.67 -16.72
C ASN A 131 5.99 8.38 -15.57
N ASN A 132 7.16 7.84 -15.92
CA ASN A 132 8.22 7.50 -14.97
C ASN A 132 8.63 8.68 -14.07
N PHE A 133 8.52 9.92 -14.55
CA PHE A 133 8.82 11.11 -13.76
C PHE A 133 7.87 11.20 -12.55
N LEU A 134 6.56 11.18 -12.79
CA LEU A 134 5.57 11.25 -11.72
C LEU A 134 5.66 10.03 -10.81
N LEU A 135 5.80 8.83 -11.37
CA LEU A 135 5.89 7.60 -10.58
C LEU A 135 7.12 7.56 -9.68
N SER A 136 8.28 8.07 -10.16
CA SER A 136 9.50 8.16 -9.36
C SER A 136 9.38 9.23 -8.27
N ASN A 137 8.73 10.36 -8.58
CA ASN A 137 8.47 11.40 -7.59
C ASN A 137 7.54 10.91 -6.49
N ASP A 138 6.48 10.17 -6.84
CA ASP A 138 5.59 9.54 -5.86
C ASP A 138 6.35 8.52 -5.01
N LEU A 139 7.19 7.67 -5.60
CA LEU A 139 7.99 6.71 -4.83
C LEU A 139 8.97 7.39 -3.85
N ILE A 140 9.60 8.50 -4.25
CA ILE A 140 10.47 9.28 -3.34
C ILE A 140 9.68 9.91 -2.20
N ARG A 141 8.51 10.52 -2.49
CA ARG A 141 7.62 11.08 -1.46
C ARG A 141 7.25 10.03 -0.43
N VAL A 142 6.87 8.88 -0.94
CA VAL A 142 6.50 7.70 -0.20
C VAL A 142 7.65 7.21 0.69
N ALA A 143 8.87 7.11 0.14
CA ALA A 143 10.07 6.78 0.91
C ALA A 143 10.35 7.77 2.06
N ILE A 144 10.09 9.07 1.85
CA ILE A 144 10.22 10.11 2.87
C ILE A 144 9.21 9.88 4.00
N PHE A 145 7.94 9.62 3.69
CA PHE A 145 6.93 9.30 4.69
C PHE A 145 7.31 8.05 5.49
N TYR A 146 7.77 7.00 4.81
CA TYR A 146 8.21 5.77 5.46
C TYR A 146 9.32 6.01 6.47
N LYS A 147 10.36 6.71 6.03
CA LYS A 147 11.53 6.99 6.84
C LYS A 147 11.15 7.82 8.07
N ASN A 148 10.34 8.86 7.87
CA ASN A 148 9.90 9.73 8.95
C ASN A 148 9.07 8.97 9.98
N ALA A 149 8.17 8.09 9.55
CA ALA A 149 7.37 7.27 10.45
C ALA A 149 8.22 6.25 11.20
N LEU A 150 9.10 5.53 10.49
CA LEU A 150 10.03 4.57 11.09
C LEU A 150 10.86 5.22 12.20
N ASP A 151 11.44 6.39 11.92
CA ASP A 151 12.28 7.13 12.88
C ASP A 151 11.45 7.68 14.05
N ALA A 152 10.34 8.38 13.76
CA ALA A 152 9.57 9.09 14.78
C ALA A 152 8.80 8.16 15.73
N GLN A 153 8.50 6.95 15.28
CA GLN A 153 7.70 5.97 16.02
C GLN A 153 8.53 4.76 16.49
N ASN A 154 9.84 4.74 16.21
CA ASN A 154 10.74 3.65 16.59
C ASN A 154 10.21 2.28 16.10
N LEU A 155 9.88 2.18 14.81
CA LEU A 155 9.35 0.95 14.21
C LEU A 155 10.49 0.08 13.65
N GLU A 156 10.29 -1.23 13.63
CA GLU A 156 11.21 -2.17 12.97
C GLU A 156 11.10 -2.11 11.43
N GLY A 157 9.91 -1.77 10.94
CA GLY A 157 9.64 -1.59 9.52
C GLY A 157 8.36 -0.81 9.25
N ILE A 158 8.22 -0.36 8.00
CA ILE A 158 7.02 0.33 7.48
C ILE A 158 6.61 -0.33 6.17
N LEU A 159 5.32 -0.64 6.04
CA LEU A 159 4.74 -1.13 4.80
C LEU A 159 4.55 0.01 3.81
N GLY A 160 4.88 -0.29 2.57
CA GLY A 160 4.70 0.61 1.46
C GLY A 160 3.80 0.10 0.37
N LEU A 161 3.02 0.98 -0.25
CA LEU A 161 2.14 0.65 -1.36
C LEU A 161 2.32 1.66 -2.50
N GLN A 162 2.57 1.18 -3.71
CA GLN A 162 2.47 1.98 -4.92
C GLN A 162 1.45 1.33 -5.83
N ILE A 163 0.40 2.08 -6.18
CA ILE A 163 -0.73 1.56 -6.92
C ILE A 163 -0.82 2.28 -8.26
N ILE A 164 -0.67 1.54 -9.35
CA ILE A 164 -0.74 2.07 -10.72
C ILE A 164 -1.83 1.30 -11.45
N GLY A 165 -2.95 1.98 -11.72
CA GLY A 165 -4.16 1.29 -12.11
C GLY A 165 -4.52 0.24 -11.06
N ARG A 166 -4.63 -1.02 -11.46
CA ARG A 166 -4.99 -2.13 -10.58
C ARG A 166 -3.78 -2.95 -10.10
N SER A 167 -2.57 -2.52 -10.46
CA SER A 167 -1.31 -3.10 -10.00
C SER A 167 -0.95 -2.50 -8.64
N VAL A 168 -0.86 -3.32 -7.60
CA VAL A 168 -0.39 -2.92 -6.27
C VAL A 168 1.00 -3.50 -6.05
N THR A 169 2.02 -2.65 -5.97
CA THR A 169 3.36 -3.05 -5.56
C THR A 169 3.55 -2.76 -4.08
N PHE A 170 3.90 -3.80 -3.32
CA PHE A 170 4.18 -3.71 -1.90
C PHE A 170 5.67 -3.56 -1.65
N TYR A 171 6.03 -2.63 -0.78
CA TYR A 171 7.40 -2.38 -0.34
C TYR A 171 7.52 -2.54 1.17
N LEU A 172 8.73 -2.79 1.66
CA LEU A 172 9.06 -2.75 3.09
C LEU A 172 10.27 -1.85 3.29
N LEU A 173 10.11 -0.77 4.06
CA LEU A 173 11.25 0.00 4.56
C LEU A 173 11.73 -0.58 5.89
N VAL A 174 13.04 -0.81 6.01
CA VAL A 174 13.72 -1.17 7.27
C VAL A 174 15.04 -0.42 7.46
N LEU A 175 15.57 -0.43 8.69
CA LEU A 175 16.88 0.14 9.07
C LEU A 175 17.84 -0.97 9.56
N PRO A 176 18.39 -1.80 8.65
CA PRO A 176 19.22 -2.95 9.02
C PRO A 176 20.52 -2.57 9.72
N SER A 177 21.05 -1.37 9.44
CA SER A 177 22.28 -0.88 10.06
C SER A 177 22.24 0.63 10.26
N LYS A 178 23.18 1.16 11.05
CA LYS A 178 23.29 2.57 11.41
C LYS A 178 23.32 3.46 10.16
N GLY A 179 22.25 4.21 9.95
CA GLY A 179 22.07 5.17 8.85
C GLY A 179 21.83 4.55 7.48
N LEU A 180 21.66 3.22 7.38
CA LEU A 180 21.38 2.53 6.14
C LEU A 180 19.90 2.12 6.10
N TYR A 181 19.11 2.88 5.36
CA TYR A 181 17.69 2.60 5.11
C TYR A 181 17.56 1.78 3.83
N VAL A 182 16.76 0.72 3.87
CA VAL A 182 16.55 -0.16 2.70
C VAL A 182 15.06 -0.34 2.45
N ILE A 183 14.65 -0.08 1.21
CA ILE A 183 13.31 -0.37 0.70
C ILE A 183 13.39 -1.65 -0.11
N TYR A 184 12.74 -2.70 0.36
CA TYR A 184 12.59 -3.96 -0.38
C TYR A 184 11.27 -3.93 -1.14
N GLU A 185 11.30 -4.17 -2.45
CA GLU A 185 10.09 -4.57 -3.17
C GLU A 185 9.73 -5.99 -2.74
N LEU A 186 8.58 -6.13 -2.07
CA LEU A 186 8.08 -7.43 -1.67
C LEU A 186 7.53 -8.14 -2.90
N ARG A 187 6.41 -7.65 -3.44
CA ARG A 187 5.74 -8.22 -4.62
C ARG A 187 4.77 -7.22 -5.24
N THR A 188 4.44 -7.45 -6.51
CA THR A 188 3.31 -6.82 -7.20
C THR A 188 2.15 -7.79 -7.34
N LEU A 189 0.94 -7.31 -7.06
CA LEU A 189 -0.31 -8.03 -7.18
C LEU A 189 -1.26 -7.28 -8.11
N GLN A 190 -2.05 -8.01 -8.89
CA GLN A 190 -3.10 -7.44 -9.73
C GLN A 190 -4.46 -7.58 -9.06
N ILE A 191 -5.14 -6.45 -8.81
CA ILE A 191 -6.52 -6.43 -8.35
C ILE A 191 -7.45 -6.75 -9.53
N PRO A 192 -8.41 -7.69 -9.38
CA PRO A 192 -9.34 -8.07 -10.44
C PRO A 192 -10.19 -6.91 -10.96
N ASN A 193 -10.45 -6.94 -12.28
CA ASN A 193 -11.26 -5.93 -12.96
C ASN A 193 -12.77 -6.17 -12.77
N ASN A 194 -13.13 -7.42 -12.54
CA ASN A 194 -14.50 -7.93 -12.50
C ASN A 194 -14.52 -9.25 -11.71
N LEU A 195 -15.71 -9.82 -11.52
CA LEU A 195 -15.86 -11.09 -10.81
C LEU A 195 -15.17 -12.27 -11.49
N CYS A 196 -15.19 -12.37 -12.82
CA CYS A 196 -14.57 -13.48 -13.54
C CYS A 196 -13.05 -13.53 -13.35
N ASP A 197 -12.42 -12.37 -13.14
CA ASP A 197 -11.00 -12.22 -12.88
C ASP A 197 -10.59 -12.56 -11.43
N LEU A 198 -11.53 -12.76 -10.49
CA LEU A 198 -11.21 -13.13 -9.10
C LEU A 198 -10.39 -14.42 -9.01
N ARG A 199 -10.58 -15.36 -9.94
CA ARG A 199 -9.78 -16.60 -10.00
C ARG A 199 -8.30 -16.32 -10.22
N LYS A 200 -7.94 -15.25 -10.94
CA LYS A 200 -6.54 -14.85 -11.16
C LYS A 200 -5.91 -14.36 -9.85
N LEU A 201 -6.69 -13.65 -9.03
CA LEU A 201 -6.25 -13.20 -7.70
C LEU A 201 -5.98 -14.38 -6.75
N LEU A 202 -6.73 -15.48 -6.86
CA LEU A 202 -6.48 -16.69 -6.06
C LEU A 202 -5.08 -17.28 -6.31
N MET A 203 -4.55 -17.16 -7.53
CA MET A 203 -3.18 -17.57 -7.84
C MET A 203 -2.13 -16.69 -7.15
N GLY A 204 -2.50 -15.49 -6.73
CA GLY A 204 -1.67 -14.55 -5.97
C GLY A 204 -1.73 -14.74 -4.45
N ILE A 205 -2.50 -15.70 -3.92
CA ILE A 205 -2.64 -15.93 -2.47
C ILE A 205 -1.29 -16.07 -1.75
N PRO A 206 -0.31 -16.87 -2.24
CA PRO A 206 0.99 -16.96 -1.57
C PRO A 206 1.71 -15.61 -1.43
N LEU A 207 1.50 -14.69 -2.36
CA LEU A 207 2.06 -13.34 -2.30
C LEU A 207 1.36 -12.50 -1.24
N CYS A 208 0.02 -12.57 -1.17
CA CYS A 208 -0.75 -11.93 -0.11
C CYS A 208 -0.34 -12.44 1.28
N LEU A 209 -0.16 -13.75 1.44
CA LEU A 209 0.29 -14.37 2.69
C LEU A 209 1.68 -13.87 3.09
N LEU A 210 2.62 -13.75 2.14
CA LEU A 210 3.95 -13.19 2.38
C LEU A 210 3.85 -11.73 2.85
N VAL A 211 3.05 -10.90 2.17
CA VAL A 211 2.88 -9.49 2.54
C VAL A 211 2.26 -9.34 3.92
N LEU A 212 1.24 -10.14 4.25
CA LEU A 212 0.59 -10.14 5.56
C LEU A 212 1.54 -10.63 6.68
N ASP A 213 2.34 -11.66 6.44
CA ASP A 213 3.39 -12.10 7.38
C ASP A 213 4.39 -10.98 7.66
N VAL A 214 4.93 -10.38 6.60
CA VAL A 214 5.89 -9.28 6.70
C VAL A 214 5.28 -8.10 7.45
N PHE A 215 4.04 -7.74 7.13
CA PHE A 215 3.32 -6.65 7.79
C PHE A 215 3.19 -6.91 9.29
N HIS A 216 2.59 -8.01 9.70
CA HIS A 216 2.37 -8.29 11.13
C HIS A 216 3.66 -8.52 11.91
N ARG A 217 4.70 -9.09 11.28
CA ARG A 217 5.97 -9.40 11.95
C ARG A 217 6.92 -8.22 12.05
N LEU A 218 6.95 -7.33 11.04
CA LEU A 218 7.96 -6.27 10.93
C LEU A 218 7.39 -4.85 11.05
N CYS A 219 6.12 -4.62 10.74
CA CYS A 219 5.52 -3.27 10.86
C CYS A 219 5.01 -3.03 12.29
N VAL A 220 5.89 -3.21 13.27
CA VAL A 220 5.61 -3.13 14.70
C VAL A 220 6.62 -2.23 15.41
N GLY A 221 6.26 -1.78 16.62
CA GLY A 221 7.18 -1.03 17.48
C GLY A 221 8.39 -1.86 17.87
N SER A 222 9.58 -1.27 17.79
CA SER A 222 10.82 -1.87 18.27
C SER A 222 10.74 -2.10 19.78
N VAL A 223 11.11 -3.31 20.19
CA VAL A 223 11.31 -3.66 21.60
C VAL A 223 12.56 -2.99 22.17
N ASN A 224 13.50 -2.62 21.30
CA ASN A 224 14.70 -1.91 21.70
C ASN A 224 14.40 -0.42 21.91
N PRO A 225 15.01 0.21 22.94
CA PRO A 225 14.90 1.64 23.14
C PRO A 225 15.31 2.43 21.89
N PHE A 226 14.66 3.56 21.66
CA PHE A 226 14.99 4.45 20.55
C PHE A 226 16.46 4.89 20.65
N GLN A 227 17.22 4.68 19.57
CA GLN A 227 18.64 5.03 19.49
C GLN A 227 18.85 6.09 18.41
N PRO A 228 18.86 7.41 18.76
CA PRO A 228 18.98 8.49 17.78
C PRO A 228 20.19 8.35 16.84
N SER A 229 21.28 7.76 17.33
CA SER A 229 22.52 7.55 16.57
C SER A 229 22.37 6.58 15.40
N ARG A 230 21.37 5.69 15.43
CA ARG A 230 21.02 4.77 14.32
C ARG A 230 20.42 5.50 13.14
N HIS A 231 19.73 6.61 13.35
CA HIS A 231 18.94 7.30 12.33
C HIS A 231 19.74 8.41 11.64
N ARG A 232 19.23 8.91 10.51
CA ARG A 232 19.79 10.09 9.82
C ARG A 232 18.69 11.12 9.59
N PRO A 233 19.01 12.42 9.60
CA PRO A 233 18.06 13.44 9.17
C PRO A 233 17.51 13.11 7.78
N THR A 234 16.23 13.36 7.59
CA THR A 234 15.61 13.27 6.26
C THR A 234 16.19 14.37 5.39
N VAL A 235 16.60 14.02 4.18
CA VAL A 235 17.15 14.97 3.22
C VAL A 235 16.06 15.98 2.84
N PRO A 236 16.37 17.29 2.74
CA PRO A 236 15.40 18.30 2.33
C PRO A 236 14.84 18.03 0.93
N GLU A 237 13.60 18.43 0.71
CA GLU A 237 12.90 18.26 -0.57
C GLU A 237 13.63 18.94 -1.73
N SER A 238 14.19 20.13 -1.50
CA SER A 238 14.95 20.89 -2.49
C SER A 238 16.16 20.12 -3.05
N ASN A 239 16.72 19.19 -2.29
CA ASN A 239 17.80 18.34 -2.77
C ASN A 239 17.27 17.26 -3.74
N PHE A 240 16.03 16.79 -3.56
CA PHE A 240 15.39 15.86 -4.48
C PHE A 240 14.95 16.56 -5.76
N ASP A 241 14.48 17.81 -5.69
CA ASP A 241 14.16 18.61 -6.87
C ASP A 241 15.37 18.74 -7.80
N GLY A 242 16.59 18.80 -7.24
CA GLY A 242 17.85 18.81 -8.00
C GLY A 242 18.22 17.47 -8.66
N ILE A 243 17.63 16.35 -8.24
CA ILE A 243 17.81 15.02 -8.87
C ILE A 243 16.95 14.93 -10.14
N PHE A 244 15.78 15.57 -10.10
CA PHE A 244 14.88 15.62 -11.23
C PHE A 244 15.38 16.60 -12.29
N SER A 245 15.41 16.14 -13.54
CA SER A 245 15.72 17.04 -14.66
C SER A 245 14.55 17.99 -14.92
N THR A 246 14.89 19.19 -15.36
CA THR A 246 13.93 20.18 -15.88
C THR A 246 13.18 19.69 -17.12
N SER A 247 13.76 18.74 -17.87
CA SER A 247 13.10 18.09 -19.02
C SER A 247 12.44 16.78 -18.59
N GLN A 248 11.34 16.41 -19.24
CA GLN A 248 10.69 15.08 -19.09
C GLN A 248 10.92 14.17 -20.33
N ASP A 249 11.74 14.61 -21.29
CA ASP A 249 12.05 13.83 -22.49
C ASP A 249 12.88 12.58 -22.15
N ARG A 250 12.40 11.42 -22.60
CA ARG A 250 13.02 10.10 -22.40
C ARG A 250 14.18 9.82 -23.34
N ARG A 251 14.38 10.61 -24.40
CA ARG A 251 15.43 10.41 -25.42
C ARG A 251 16.72 11.19 -25.14
N ARG A 252 16.80 11.93 -24.04
CA ARG A 252 17.98 12.76 -23.75
C ARG A 252 19.17 11.94 -23.23
N SER A 253 20.36 12.47 -23.48
CA SER A 253 21.60 11.99 -22.88
C SER A 253 21.62 12.23 -21.35
N CYS A 254 22.03 11.23 -20.57
CA CYS A 254 22.18 11.36 -19.12
C CYS A 254 23.28 12.39 -18.78
N HIS A 255 22.92 13.48 -18.10
CA HIS A 255 23.86 14.56 -17.74
C HIS A 255 24.59 14.33 -16.41
N LEU A 256 24.47 13.15 -15.79
CA LEU A 256 25.31 12.77 -14.65
C LEU A 256 26.76 12.68 -15.13
N LYS A 257 27.47 13.81 -15.05
CA LYS A 257 28.91 13.86 -15.22
C LYS A 257 29.50 12.93 -14.16
N LYS A 258 30.22 11.89 -14.60
CA LYS A 258 31.08 11.11 -13.72
C LYS A 258 31.98 12.10 -12.99
N TYR A 259 31.79 12.26 -11.69
CA TYR A 259 32.84 12.78 -10.85
C TYR A 259 33.89 11.66 -10.78
N ASN A 260 34.97 11.84 -11.54
CA ASN A 260 36.20 11.04 -11.40
C ASN A 260 36.93 11.49 -10.14
#